data_AF-A0A6P4D6L9-F1
#
_entry.id   AF-A0A6P4D6L9-F1
#
_cell.length_a   1.000
_cell.length_b   1.000
_cell.length_c   1.000
_cell.angle_alpha   90.00
_cell.angle_beta   90.00
_cell.angle_gamma   90.00
#
_symmetry.space_group_name_H-M   'P 1'
#
loop_
_entity.id
_entity.type
_entity.pdbx_description
1 polymer ?
#
loop_
_entity_poly.entity_id
_entity_poly.type
_entity_poly.pdbx_seq_one_letter_code
_entity_poly.pdbx_strand_id
1 'polypeptide(L)'
;MVCTETYILSRTQFLSLSNNIPPKNTDLNVRFYEHGWLPLLKRCKSMEEFKQVHAHILKLGLFWDHFCGSNLVATCALAKWGSMEYACSIFRRIEEPSSFEYNTMIRGNVNCMNLEEALILYVEMLKKGIEPDNFTYPFVFKACSLLGALKEGMQIYSHVFKAGLEGDLFLQNSLISMYGKCGAIEHARDVFDKMSERSVASWSAIIGAHASAEMWHECLKLFNDMMHDGRYRPEESTLVSVLSACTHLGSPNLGSSVHGILLRNTTELNVIVKTSLIDMYAKCGCIEKGLCVFHSMAEKNKHSYTVMISGLAVHGCGSEALRIFAEMLEQGLAPDDVVYVGVLSACTHAGLVNEGLEFFNRMQFEHKIEPTIQHYGCMVDLMGRAGMLREAYELIKSMPRKPNDVLWRSLLNACKVHHNLELGEIAAENIFMLNPHNPGDYLVLANMYARAQKWVDMAKIRTEMVRKGLVQTPGFSLVEVKRRVYKFVSHDKSQPHFHSIYAMIHQMEWQLKFEGYIPDTSQVLLDVDEEEKRQRLKYHSQKLAIAFALIHTSEGSPIRIFRNLRMCNDCHTYTKFISMIYEREITVRDRNLFHHFKDGACSCKDYW
;
A
#
# COMPACT_ATOMS: atom_id res chain seq x y z
N MET A 1 -14.59 -33.99 -5.55
CA MET A 1 -14.96 -34.81 -6.72
C MET A 1 -13.69 -34.94 -7.55
N VAL A 2 -13.25 -36.18 -7.73
CA VAL A 2 -12.03 -36.68 -8.40
C VAL A 2 -10.69 -36.38 -7.70
N CYS A 3 -10.33 -37.33 -6.83
CA CYS A 3 -8.96 -37.68 -6.46
C CYS A 3 -8.21 -38.26 -7.67
N THR A 4 -6.92 -37.96 -7.78
CA THR A 4 -5.97 -38.83 -8.50
C THR A 4 -4.81 -39.12 -7.56
N GLU A 5 -4.88 -40.31 -6.96
CA GLU A 5 -3.74 -41.04 -6.42
C GLU A 5 -2.80 -41.44 -7.57
N THR A 6 -1.49 -41.29 -7.39
CA THR A 6 -0.52 -42.10 -8.12
C THR A 6 0.65 -42.46 -7.20
N TYR A 7 0.58 -43.70 -6.72
CA TYR A 7 1.69 -44.53 -6.27
C TYR A 7 2.81 -44.57 -7.32
N ILE A 8 4.06 -44.30 -6.94
CA ILE A 8 5.25 -44.91 -7.58
C ILE A 8 6.27 -45.26 -6.50
N LEU A 9 6.21 -46.50 -6.04
CA LEU A 9 7.31 -47.24 -5.42
C LEU A 9 7.90 -48.18 -6.48
N SER A 10 9.20 -48.45 -6.34
CA SER A 10 10.03 -49.45 -7.03
C SER A 10 10.87 -48.99 -8.23
N ARG A 11 12.18 -48.86 -8.00
CA ARG A 11 13.20 -49.72 -8.64
C ARG A 11 14.55 -49.54 -7.93
N THR A 12 14.91 -50.56 -7.16
CA THR A 12 16.27 -50.87 -6.72
C THR A 12 17.03 -51.50 -7.89
N GLN A 13 18.23 -51.00 -8.19
CA GLN A 13 19.27 -51.79 -8.84
C GLN A 13 20.58 -51.59 -8.07
N PHE A 14 21.06 -52.73 -7.56
CA PHE A 14 22.33 -52.94 -6.91
C PHE A 14 23.49 -52.56 -7.83
N LEU A 15 24.41 -51.72 -7.34
CA LEU A 15 25.82 -51.77 -7.72
C LEU A 15 26.65 -51.70 -6.45
N SER A 16 27.18 -52.87 -6.07
CA SER A 16 28.18 -53.07 -5.04
C SER A 16 29.49 -52.41 -5.44
N LEU A 17 30.05 -51.54 -4.60
CA LEU A 17 31.45 -51.15 -4.66
C LEU A 17 32.08 -51.27 -3.27
N SER A 18 33.29 -51.82 -3.29
CA SER A 18 34.03 -52.50 -2.24
C SER A 18 34.43 -51.64 -1.04
N ASN A 19 34.29 -52.22 0.16
CA ASN A 19 35.00 -51.85 1.38
C ASN A 19 36.52 -51.87 1.16
N ASN A 20 37.17 -50.71 1.29
CA ASN A 20 38.61 -50.63 1.52
C ASN A 20 38.89 -49.55 2.57
N ILE A 21 39.16 -50.00 3.79
CA ILE A 21 39.64 -49.20 4.92
C ILE A 21 41.19 -49.28 4.89
N PRO A 22 41.95 -48.17 4.79
CA PRO A 22 43.38 -48.18 5.09
C PRO A 22 43.66 -47.83 6.56
N PRO A 23 44.81 -48.26 7.12
CA PRO A 23 45.01 -48.37 8.57
C PRO A 23 45.36 -47.04 9.25
N LYS A 24 45.00 -46.95 10.54
CA LYS A 24 45.41 -45.91 11.49
C LYS A 24 46.93 -45.85 11.59
N ASN A 25 47.52 -44.69 11.33
CA ASN A 25 48.91 -44.39 11.65
C ASN A 25 48.92 -43.22 12.65
N THR A 26 49.07 -43.57 13.92
CA THR A 26 49.02 -42.68 15.08
C THR A 26 50.42 -42.13 15.41
N ASP A 27 50.43 -40.89 15.92
CA ASP A 27 51.44 -40.29 16.82
C ASP A 27 52.44 -39.23 16.33
N LEU A 28 52.65 -38.95 15.03
CA LEU A 28 53.53 -37.83 14.61
C LEU A 28 52.82 -36.63 13.96
N ASN A 29 51.52 -36.73 13.68
CA ASN A 29 50.78 -35.74 12.89
C ASN A 29 49.90 -34.79 13.74
N VAL A 30 49.75 -35.05 15.04
CA VAL A 30 48.69 -34.47 15.87
C VAL A 30 48.75 -32.93 16.01
N ARG A 31 49.92 -32.28 15.83
CA ARG A 31 50.07 -30.82 16.07
C ARG A 31 49.88 -29.91 14.84
N PHE A 32 49.91 -30.43 13.61
CA PHE A 32 49.55 -29.65 12.40
C PHE A 32 48.05 -29.77 12.05
N TYR A 33 47.35 -30.72 12.70
CA TYR A 33 46.04 -31.24 12.29
C TYR A 33 44.83 -30.44 12.77
N GLU A 34 44.96 -29.57 13.78
CA GLU A 34 43.77 -28.95 14.38
C GLU A 34 43.38 -27.57 13.77
N HIS A 35 44.28 -26.83 13.10
CA HIS A 35 44.03 -25.40 12.79
C HIS A 35 44.41 -24.89 11.39
N GLY A 36 44.91 -25.72 10.46
CA GLY A 36 45.36 -25.23 9.13
C GLY A 36 44.23 -24.96 8.12
N TRP A 37 43.17 -25.76 8.12
CA TRP A 37 42.09 -25.69 7.12
C TRP A 37 41.04 -24.62 7.43
N LEU A 38 40.74 -24.36 8.71
CA LEU A 38 39.70 -23.40 9.12
C LEU A 38 40.01 -21.96 8.67
N PRO A 39 41.26 -21.45 8.77
CA PRO A 39 41.63 -20.15 8.20
C PRO A 39 41.52 -20.12 6.67
N LEU A 40 41.85 -21.20 5.97
CA LEU A 40 41.71 -21.29 4.51
C LEU A 40 40.24 -21.25 4.10
N LEU A 41 39.39 -21.98 4.82
CA LEU A 41 37.95 -22.00 4.62
C LEU A 41 37.32 -20.61 4.84
N LYS A 42 37.70 -19.92 5.92
CA LYS A 42 37.24 -18.55 6.22
C LYS A 42 37.74 -17.50 5.22
N ARG A 43 38.83 -17.79 4.49
CA ARG A 43 39.41 -16.88 3.48
C ARG A 43 38.82 -17.04 2.09
N CYS A 44 38.02 -18.09 1.86
CA CYS A 44 37.38 -18.31 0.57
C CYS A 44 36.46 -17.14 0.19
N LYS A 45 36.59 -16.67 -1.04
CA LYS A 45 35.76 -15.60 -1.62
C LYS A 45 34.97 -16.05 -2.84
N SER A 46 35.18 -17.29 -3.30
CA SER A 46 34.50 -17.87 -4.46
C SER A 46 34.24 -19.37 -4.26
N MET A 47 33.31 -19.91 -5.06
CA MET A 47 33.07 -21.35 -5.10
C MET A 47 34.27 -22.15 -5.61
N GLU A 48 35.13 -21.55 -6.44
CA GLU A 48 36.32 -22.25 -6.94
C GLU A 48 37.35 -22.47 -5.83
N GLU A 49 37.67 -21.42 -5.07
CA GLU A 49 38.56 -21.50 -3.90
C GLU A 49 37.99 -22.48 -2.86
N PHE A 50 36.69 -22.39 -2.60
CA PHE A 50 36.01 -23.31 -1.67
C PHE A 50 36.10 -24.77 -2.13
N LYS A 51 35.87 -25.05 -3.42
CA LYS A 51 35.99 -26.41 -3.97
C LYS A 51 37.42 -26.95 -3.86
N GLN A 52 38.44 -26.10 -4.01
CA GLN A 52 39.84 -26.50 -3.82
C GLN A 52 40.11 -26.87 -2.35
N VAL A 53 39.64 -26.05 -1.41
CA VAL A 53 39.77 -26.32 0.04
C VAL A 53 39.02 -27.59 0.42
N HIS A 54 37.79 -27.77 -0.07
CA HIS A 54 36.99 -28.98 0.16
C HIS A 54 37.67 -30.23 -0.41
N ALA A 55 38.21 -30.18 -1.64
CA ALA A 55 38.95 -31.29 -2.23
C ALA A 55 40.22 -31.65 -1.42
N HIS A 56 40.91 -30.64 -0.88
CA HIS A 56 42.07 -30.85 -0.01
C HIS A 56 41.66 -31.56 1.29
N ILE A 57 40.57 -31.12 1.92
CA ILE A 57 40.00 -31.75 3.13
C ILE A 57 39.62 -33.21 2.88
N LEU A 58 39.01 -33.51 1.73
CA LEU A 58 38.68 -34.89 1.32
C LEU A 58 39.95 -35.74 1.15
N LYS A 59 40.98 -35.22 0.49
CA LYS A 59 42.26 -35.93 0.27
C LYS A 59 43.00 -36.23 1.58
N LEU A 60 42.88 -35.35 2.57
CA LEU A 60 43.46 -35.54 3.90
C LEU A 60 42.61 -36.45 4.82
N GLY A 61 41.43 -36.90 4.36
CA GLY A 61 40.53 -37.73 5.16
C GLY A 61 39.84 -36.97 6.30
N LEU A 62 39.97 -35.65 6.34
CA LEU A 62 39.43 -34.80 7.41
C LEU A 62 37.91 -34.57 7.30
N PHE A 63 37.29 -34.91 6.16
CA PHE A 63 35.85 -34.69 5.95
C PHE A 63 34.96 -35.42 6.97
N TRP A 64 35.38 -36.62 7.39
CA TRP A 64 34.63 -37.46 8.32
C TRP A 64 34.70 -36.99 9.77
N ASP A 65 35.54 -36.00 10.06
CA ASP A 65 35.49 -35.27 11.32
C ASP A 65 34.22 -34.39 11.35
N HIS A 66 33.39 -34.60 12.36
CA HIS A 66 32.11 -33.90 12.51
C HIS A 66 32.30 -32.38 12.43
N PHE A 67 33.33 -31.84 13.07
CA PHE A 67 33.57 -30.39 13.09
C PHE A 67 33.97 -29.85 11.71
N CYS A 68 34.80 -30.57 10.94
CA CYS A 68 35.19 -30.19 9.59
C CYS A 68 34.01 -30.18 8.60
N GLY A 69 33.23 -31.27 8.55
CA GLY A 69 32.07 -31.39 7.67
C GLY A 69 31.02 -30.30 7.92
N SER A 70 30.75 -30.01 9.20
CA SER A 70 29.80 -28.99 9.64
C SER A 70 30.20 -27.57 9.20
N ASN A 71 31.49 -27.22 9.35
CA ASN A 71 32.00 -25.92 8.91
C ASN A 71 31.99 -25.77 7.38
N LEU A 72 32.23 -26.86 6.63
CA LEU A 72 32.11 -26.85 5.17
C LEU A 72 30.67 -26.55 4.73
N VAL A 73 29.69 -27.23 5.33
CA VAL A 73 28.26 -26.98 5.06
C VAL A 73 27.90 -25.54 5.41
N ALA A 74 28.24 -25.06 6.61
CA ALA A 74 27.95 -23.70 7.05
C ALA A 74 28.56 -22.62 6.17
N THR A 75 29.82 -22.79 5.77
CA THR A 75 30.49 -21.83 4.89
C THR A 75 29.83 -21.82 3.51
N CYS A 76 29.51 -22.98 2.95
CA CYS A 76 28.91 -23.07 1.62
C CYS A 76 27.44 -22.60 1.56
N ALA A 77 26.66 -22.88 2.60
CA ALA A 77 25.24 -22.54 2.65
C ALA A 77 24.97 -21.06 3.00
N LEU A 78 25.86 -20.42 3.77
CA LEU A 78 25.61 -19.08 4.32
C LEU A 78 26.44 -17.96 3.68
N ALA A 79 27.50 -18.29 2.92
CA ALA A 79 28.28 -17.28 2.22
C ALA A 79 27.51 -16.70 1.02
N LYS A 80 27.71 -15.40 0.73
CA LYS A 80 27.10 -14.73 -0.43
C LYS A 80 27.50 -15.37 -1.77
N TRP A 81 28.72 -15.91 -1.84
CA TRP A 81 29.25 -16.62 -3.01
C TRP A 81 28.91 -18.12 -3.00
N GLY A 82 28.30 -18.62 -1.92
CA GLY A 82 28.01 -20.03 -1.69
C GLY A 82 26.98 -20.62 -2.65
N SER A 83 26.91 -21.95 -2.69
CA SER A 83 25.94 -22.68 -3.51
C SER A 83 25.14 -23.62 -2.63
N MET A 84 23.83 -23.38 -2.53
CA MET A 84 22.94 -24.22 -1.72
C MET A 84 22.90 -25.67 -2.23
N GLU A 85 22.92 -25.87 -3.55
CA GLU A 85 23.01 -27.21 -4.16
C GLU A 85 24.29 -27.95 -3.75
N TYR A 86 25.42 -27.24 -3.76
CA TYR A 86 26.70 -27.82 -3.34
C TYR A 86 26.71 -28.10 -1.83
N ALA A 87 26.18 -27.19 -1.01
CA ALA A 87 26.01 -27.44 0.43
C ALA A 87 25.13 -28.67 0.70
N CYS A 88 24.02 -28.85 -0.03
CA CYS A 88 23.20 -30.07 0.03
C CYS A 88 24.01 -31.33 -0.31
N SER A 89 24.88 -31.26 -1.31
CA SER A 89 25.73 -32.41 -1.69
C SER A 89 26.73 -32.79 -0.60
N ILE A 90 27.25 -31.82 0.15
CA ILE A 90 28.15 -32.05 1.28
C ILE A 90 27.35 -32.62 2.46
N PHE A 91 26.22 -31.99 2.79
CA PHE A 91 25.33 -32.38 3.89
C PHE A 91 24.88 -33.83 3.77
N ARG A 92 24.46 -34.29 2.58
CA ARG A 92 24.04 -35.68 2.33
C ARG A 92 25.14 -36.72 2.54
N ARG A 93 26.40 -36.31 2.62
CA ARG A 93 27.55 -37.20 2.86
C ARG A 93 27.93 -37.28 4.34
N ILE A 94 27.32 -36.48 5.20
CA ILE A 94 27.50 -36.56 6.65
C ILE A 94 26.62 -37.71 7.15
N GLU A 95 27.21 -38.71 7.79
CA GLU A 95 26.50 -39.92 8.25
C GLU A 95 25.54 -39.61 9.41
N GLU A 96 26.01 -38.84 10.39
CA GLU A 96 25.26 -38.45 11.58
C GLU A 96 25.20 -36.92 11.73
N PRO A 97 24.37 -36.22 10.93
CA PRO A 97 24.18 -34.78 11.08
C PRO A 97 23.51 -34.46 12.43
N SER A 98 24.05 -33.47 13.13
CA SER A 98 23.52 -32.88 14.37
C SER A 98 22.49 -31.77 14.09
N SER A 99 21.95 -31.16 15.15
CA SER A 99 21.06 -30.00 15.02
C SER A 99 21.73 -28.83 14.31
N PHE A 100 23.06 -28.67 14.44
CA PHE A 100 23.79 -27.56 13.81
C PHE A 100 23.73 -27.64 12.27
N GLU A 101 23.96 -28.81 11.69
CA GLU A 101 23.93 -28.97 10.23
C GLU A 101 22.51 -28.81 9.69
N TYR A 102 21.49 -29.37 10.36
CA TYR A 102 20.09 -29.14 9.98
C TYR A 102 19.70 -27.66 10.07
N ASN A 103 20.02 -26.98 11.18
CA ASN A 103 19.76 -25.55 11.36
C ASN A 103 20.42 -24.71 10.27
N THR A 104 21.65 -25.05 9.92
CA THR A 104 22.40 -24.41 8.84
C THR A 104 21.71 -24.59 7.49
N MET A 105 21.28 -25.81 7.16
CA MET A 105 20.63 -26.13 5.89
C MET A 105 19.23 -25.51 5.80
N ILE A 106 18.45 -25.52 6.87
CA ILE A 106 17.14 -24.86 6.97
C ILE A 106 17.31 -23.35 6.75
N ARG A 107 18.24 -22.72 7.48
CA ARG A 107 18.55 -21.29 7.33
C ARG A 107 18.99 -20.93 5.91
N GLY A 108 19.89 -21.72 5.33
CA GLY A 108 20.38 -21.52 3.96
C GLY A 108 19.24 -21.58 2.94
N ASN A 109 18.39 -22.61 3.01
CA ASN A 109 17.24 -22.74 2.13
C ASN A 109 16.23 -21.58 2.26
N VAL A 110 15.95 -21.12 3.48
CA VAL A 110 15.09 -19.94 3.70
C VAL A 110 15.68 -18.68 3.07
N ASN A 111 16.99 -18.45 3.23
CA ASN A 111 17.67 -17.29 2.63
C ASN A 111 17.69 -17.35 1.10
N CYS A 112 17.70 -18.54 0.51
CA CYS A 112 17.62 -18.77 -0.94
C CYS A 112 16.19 -18.84 -1.48
N MET A 113 15.16 -18.59 -0.66
CA MET A 113 13.74 -18.72 -1.02
C MET A 113 13.28 -20.14 -1.39
N ASN A 114 14.04 -21.17 -1.01
CA ASN A 114 13.67 -22.59 -1.12
C ASN A 114 12.84 -23.02 0.11
N LEU A 115 11.67 -22.41 0.29
CA LEU A 115 10.93 -22.46 1.55
C LEU A 115 10.35 -23.84 1.86
N GLU A 116 9.90 -24.58 0.84
CA GLU A 116 9.38 -25.95 0.99
C GLU A 116 10.49 -26.91 1.44
N GLU A 117 11.68 -26.80 0.85
CA GLU A 117 12.84 -27.63 1.21
C GLU A 117 13.26 -27.40 2.66
N ALA A 118 13.17 -26.16 3.16
CA ALA A 118 13.43 -25.86 4.56
C ALA A 118 12.46 -26.61 5.51
N LEU A 119 11.18 -26.71 5.14
CA LEU A 119 10.19 -27.48 5.92
C LEU A 119 10.40 -29.00 5.77
N ILE A 120 10.82 -29.48 4.60
CA ILE A 120 11.17 -30.89 4.38
C ILE A 120 12.35 -31.30 5.27
N LEU A 121 13.41 -30.48 5.32
CA LEU A 121 14.57 -30.71 6.18
C LEU A 121 14.20 -30.71 7.67
N TYR A 122 13.27 -29.86 8.09
CA TYR A 122 12.73 -29.88 9.44
C TYR A 122 12.00 -31.21 9.76
N VAL A 123 11.18 -31.70 8.83
CA VAL A 123 10.51 -33.00 8.99
C VAL A 123 11.53 -34.15 8.99
N GLU A 124 12.59 -34.07 8.18
CA GLU A 124 13.67 -35.06 8.19
C GLU A 124 14.42 -35.08 9.53
N MET A 125 14.76 -33.92 10.08
CA MET A 125 15.38 -33.75 11.40
C MET A 125 14.56 -34.47 12.48
N LEU A 126 13.23 -34.24 12.51
CA LEU A 126 12.32 -34.92 13.43
C LEU A 126 12.27 -36.44 13.22
N LYS A 127 12.24 -36.91 11.97
CA LYS A 127 12.22 -38.36 11.66
C LYS A 127 13.50 -39.08 12.09
N LYS A 128 14.64 -38.39 12.11
CA LYS A 128 15.91 -38.92 12.63
C LYS A 128 16.05 -38.82 14.15
N GLY A 129 15.04 -38.29 14.85
CA GLY A 129 15.08 -38.13 16.30
C GLY A 129 16.03 -37.02 16.78
N ILE A 130 16.39 -36.10 15.90
CA ILE A 130 17.24 -34.94 16.25
C ILE A 130 16.31 -33.84 16.74
N GLU A 131 16.51 -33.39 17.98
CA GLU A 131 15.64 -32.40 18.61
C GLU A 131 15.85 -31.00 18.03
N PRO A 132 14.79 -30.32 17.54
CA PRO A 132 14.86 -28.93 17.15
C PRO A 132 15.08 -28.01 18.35
N ASP A 133 15.87 -26.97 18.15
CA ASP A 133 16.25 -26.01 19.18
C ASP A 133 15.80 -24.58 18.84
N ASN A 134 16.17 -23.62 19.69
CA ASN A 134 15.86 -22.20 19.52
C ASN A 134 16.50 -21.57 18.26
N PHE A 135 17.44 -22.26 17.60
CA PHE A 135 17.98 -21.84 16.30
C PHE A 135 17.23 -22.47 15.13
N THR A 136 16.48 -23.57 15.32
CA THR A 136 15.64 -24.19 14.27
C THR A 136 14.37 -23.39 14.04
N TYR A 137 13.59 -23.17 15.10
CA TYR A 137 12.22 -22.65 15.05
C TYR A 137 12.06 -21.30 14.33
N PRO A 138 12.94 -20.30 14.50
CA PRO A 138 12.81 -19.01 13.81
C PRO A 138 12.79 -19.15 12.29
N PHE A 139 13.62 -20.03 11.73
CA PHE A 139 13.73 -20.19 10.27
C PHE A 139 12.57 -21.00 9.71
N VAL A 140 12.09 -22.03 10.41
CA VAL A 140 10.88 -22.75 9.97
C VAL A 140 9.62 -21.88 10.09
N PHE A 141 9.50 -21.05 11.14
CA PHE A 141 8.44 -20.04 11.20
C PHE A 141 8.56 -19.02 10.08
N LYS A 142 9.78 -18.59 9.73
CA LYS A 142 10.01 -17.70 8.58
C LYS A 142 9.60 -18.36 7.26
N ALA A 143 9.86 -19.65 7.08
CA ALA A 143 9.40 -20.41 5.91
C ALA A 143 7.86 -20.45 5.85
N CYS A 144 7.20 -20.84 6.94
CA CYS A 144 5.73 -20.84 7.02
C CYS A 144 5.13 -19.46 6.73
N SER A 145 5.72 -18.42 7.31
CA SER A 145 5.33 -17.02 7.14
C SER A 145 5.38 -16.56 5.68
N LEU A 146 6.40 -16.98 4.93
CA LEU A 146 6.55 -16.62 3.51
C LEU A 146 5.71 -17.50 2.58
N LEU A 147 5.38 -18.74 2.99
CA LEU A 147 4.49 -19.65 2.27
C LEU A 147 3.00 -19.42 2.55
N GLY A 148 2.65 -18.69 3.61
CA GLY A 148 1.28 -18.64 4.13
C GLY A 148 0.82 -19.96 4.77
N ALA A 149 1.76 -20.80 5.22
CA ALA A 149 1.53 -22.14 5.75
C ALA A 149 1.11 -22.10 7.23
N LEU A 150 -0.09 -21.57 7.51
CA LEU A 150 -0.60 -21.35 8.86
C LEU A 150 -0.71 -22.65 9.68
N LYS A 151 -1.22 -23.73 9.06
CA LYS A 151 -1.47 -25.00 9.75
C LYS A 151 -0.16 -25.63 10.23
N GLU A 152 0.84 -25.65 9.36
CA GLU A 152 2.20 -26.11 9.63
C GLU A 152 2.84 -25.24 10.73
N GLY A 153 2.68 -23.91 10.65
CA GLY A 153 3.14 -22.98 11.68
C GLY A 153 2.55 -23.28 13.06
N MET A 154 1.25 -23.61 13.15
CA MET A 154 0.60 -23.98 14.42
C MET A 154 1.08 -25.33 14.96
N GLN A 155 1.35 -26.31 14.09
CA GLN A 155 1.95 -27.59 14.48
C GLN A 155 3.35 -27.39 15.04
N ILE A 156 4.18 -26.60 14.35
CA ILE A 156 5.54 -26.26 14.79
C ILE A 156 5.50 -25.51 16.12
N TYR A 157 4.55 -24.59 16.34
CA TYR A 157 4.37 -23.93 17.64
C TYR A 157 4.04 -24.93 18.76
N SER A 158 3.26 -25.97 18.46
CA SER A 158 3.00 -27.04 19.44
C SER A 158 4.29 -27.81 19.80
N HIS A 159 5.26 -27.91 18.89
CA HIS A 159 6.58 -28.49 19.18
C HIS A 159 7.42 -27.56 20.07
N VAL A 160 7.40 -26.24 19.82
CA VAL A 160 8.04 -25.23 20.69
C VAL A 160 7.54 -25.35 22.13
N PHE A 161 6.22 -25.47 22.32
CA PHE A 161 5.61 -25.64 23.64
C PHE A 161 6.06 -26.94 24.32
N LYS A 162 6.10 -28.06 23.58
CA LYS A 162 6.58 -29.35 24.13
C LYS A 162 8.07 -29.31 24.50
N ALA A 163 8.87 -28.51 23.80
CA ALA A 163 10.28 -28.30 24.08
C ALA A 163 10.53 -27.36 25.28
N GLY A 164 9.49 -26.74 25.86
CA GLY A 164 9.63 -25.80 26.98
C GLY A 164 10.29 -24.47 26.56
N LEU A 165 10.17 -24.10 25.28
CA LEU A 165 10.79 -22.91 24.69
C LEU A 165 9.79 -21.76 24.47
N GLU A 166 8.57 -21.88 24.99
CA GLU A 166 7.50 -20.90 24.79
C GLU A 166 7.78 -19.52 25.39
N GLY A 167 8.70 -19.43 26.36
CA GLY A 167 9.15 -18.18 26.98
C GLY A 167 10.29 -17.48 26.23
N ASP A 168 10.87 -18.08 25.18
CA ASP A 168 11.97 -17.47 24.43
C ASP A 168 11.47 -16.25 23.63
N LEU A 169 12.02 -15.08 23.96
CA LEU A 169 11.65 -13.80 23.37
C LEU A 169 11.84 -13.76 21.83
N PHE A 170 12.88 -14.40 21.31
CA PHE A 170 13.16 -14.42 19.87
C PHE A 170 12.18 -15.34 19.12
N LEU A 171 11.82 -16.48 19.74
CA LEU A 171 10.79 -17.38 19.21
C LEU A 171 9.41 -16.73 19.24
N GLN A 172 9.04 -16.06 20.33
CA GLN A 172 7.77 -15.32 20.44
C GLN A 172 7.67 -14.23 19.35
N ASN A 173 8.75 -13.47 19.10
CA ASN A 173 8.80 -12.48 18.02
C ASN A 173 8.64 -13.13 16.63
N SER A 174 9.33 -14.26 16.39
CA SER A 174 9.23 -15.01 15.14
C SER A 174 7.82 -15.56 14.91
N LEU A 175 7.17 -16.00 15.97
CA LEU A 175 5.80 -16.52 15.96
C LEU A 175 4.76 -15.41 15.67
N ILE A 176 4.91 -14.23 16.28
CA ILE A 176 4.08 -13.05 15.97
C ILE A 176 4.19 -12.71 14.49
N SER A 177 5.42 -12.67 13.95
CA SER A 177 5.62 -12.39 12.51
C SER A 177 5.03 -13.48 11.61
N MET A 178 5.07 -14.75 12.03
CA MET A 178 4.49 -15.86 11.27
C MET A 178 2.98 -15.74 11.20
N TYR A 179 2.31 -15.63 12.35
CA TYR A 179 0.86 -15.44 12.40
C TYR A 179 0.41 -14.19 11.65
N GLY A 180 1.14 -13.08 11.82
CA GLY A 180 0.87 -11.82 11.14
C GLY A 180 0.82 -11.95 9.62
N LYS A 181 1.86 -12.57 9.03
CA LYS A 181 1.96 -12.75 7.57
C LYS A 181 1.05 -13.84 7.02
N CYS A 182 0.62 -14.79 7.85
CA CYS A 182 -0.42 -15.76 7.52
C CYS A 182 -1.84 -15.18 7.66
N GLY A 183 -2.00 -13.90 8.03
CA GLY A 183 -3.30 -13.25 8.24
C GLY A 183 -4.00 -13.62 9.55
N ALA A 184 -3.38 -14.39 10.43
CA ALA A 184 -3.92 -14.80 11.72
C ALA A 184 -3.62 -13.77 12.81
N ILE A 185 -4.12 -12.54 12.63
CA ILE A 185 -3.76 -11.38 13.46
C ILE A 185 -4.17 -11.57 14.93
N GLU A 186 -5.29 -12.23 15.20
CA GLU A 186 -5.73 -12.53 16.56
C GLU A 186 -4.72 -13.42 17.31
N HIS A 187 -4.18 -14.45 16.65
CA HIS A 187 -3.14 -15.30 17.24
C HIS A 187 -1.83 -14.54 17.45
N ALA A 188 -1.46 -13.66 16.52
CA ALA A 188 -0.30 -12.78 16.70
C ALA A 188 -0.48 -11.88 17.93
N ARG A 189 -1.69 -11.36 18.13
CA ARG A 189 -2.06 -10.51 19.27
C ARG A 189 -2.05 -11.30 20.59
N ASP A 190 -2.61 -12.50 20.60
CA ASP A 190 -2.61 -13.38 21.77
C ASP A 190 -1.20 -13.69 22.27
N VAL A 191 -0.27 -13.97 21.35
CA VAL A 191 1.14 -14.19 21.70
C VAL A 191 1.71 -12.93 22.33
N PHE A 192 1.53 -11.77 21.69
CA PHE A 192 2.05 -10.48 22.15
C PHE A 192 1.51 -10.05 23.52
N ASP A 193 0.23 -10.29 23.78
CA ASP A 193 -0.43 -9.91 25.03
C ASP A 193 0.03 -10.81 26.20
N LYS A 194 0.40 -12.07 25.92
CA LYS A 194 0.91 -13.04 26.91
C LYS A 194 2.42 -12.93 27.20
N MET A 195 3.18 -12.12 26.46
CA MET A 195 4.61 -11.93 26.70
C MET A 195 4.86 -11.26 28.04
N SER A 196 5.70 -11.87 28.89
CA SER A 196 6.12 -11.29 30.17
C SER A 196 7.08 -10.11 29.98
N GLU A 197 7.96 -10.21 28.98
CA GLU A 197 8.87 -9.15 28.56
C GLU A 197 8.70 -8.88 27.07
N ARG A 198 8.71 -7.60 26.69
CA ARG A 198 8.63 -7.16 25.29
C ARG A 198 9.91 -6.48 24.88
N SER A 199 10.26 -6.65 23.62
CA SER A 199 11.38 -5.98 22.97
C SER A 199 10.88 -5.03 21.88
N VAL A 200 11.79 -4.21 21.34
CA VAL A 200 11.50 -3.39 20.14
C VAL A 200 11.03 -4.29 19.00
N ALA A 201 11.67 -5.45 18.79
CA ALA A 201 11.27 -6.42 17.78
C ALA A 201 9.86 -6.99 18.00
N SER A 202 9.44 -7.17 19.27
CA SER A 202 8.07 -7.61 19.61
C SER A 202 7.02 -6.58 19.16
N TRP A 203 7.29 -5.31 19.45
CA TRP A 203 6.45 -4.19 19.02
C TRP A 203 6.45 -4.02 17.50
N SER A 204 7.63 -4.07 16.86
CA SER A 204 7.78 -3.99 15.40
C SER A 204 6.99 -5.10 14.70
N ALA A 205 7.04 -6.33 15.23
CA ALA A 205 6.33 -7.47 14.66
C ALA A 205 4.79 -7.29 14.74
N ILE A 206 4.25 -6.89 15.89
CA ILE A 206 2.80 -6.75 16.06
C ILE A 206 2.23 -5.54 15.32
N ILE A 207 2.94 -4.40 15.32
CA ILE A 207 2.55 -3.19 14.58
C ILE A 207 2.60 -3.47 13.08
N GLY A 208 3.68 -4.11 12.61
CA GLY A 208 3.83 -4.51 11.20
C GLY A 208 2.72 -5.46 10.76
N ALA A 209 2.36 -6.45 11.59
CA ALA A 209 1.28 -7.39 11.31
C ALA A 209 -0.08 -6.67 11.13
N HIS A 210 -0.43 -5.75 12.03
CA HIS A 210 -1.68 -4.99 11.91
C HIS A 210 -1.68 -4.05 10.70
N ALA A 211 -0.53 -3.42 10.39
CA ALA A 211 -0.41 -2.59 9.19
C ALA A 211 -0.56 -3.42 7.91
N SER A 212 0.04 -4.61 7.82
CA SER A 212 -0.11 -5.51 6.67
C SER A 212 -1.53 -6.08 6.52
N ALA A 213 -2.30 -6.16 7.61
CA ALA A 213 -3.71 -6.55 7.60
C ALA A 213 -4.67 -5.37 7.40
N GLU A 214 -4.17 -4.20 7.05
CA GLU A 214 -4.95 -2.96 6.85
C GLU A 214 -5.76 -2.51 8.09
N MET A 215 -5.38 -2.97 9.28
CA MET A 215 -5.97 -2.58 10.57
C MET A 215 -5.34 -1.29 11.08
N TRP A 216 -5.59 -0.20 10.36
CA TRP A 216 -4.87 1.07 10.54
C TRP A 216 -5.07 1.69 11.93
N HIS A 217 -6.28 1.64 12.49
CA HIS A 217 -6.57 2.23 13.80
C HIS A 217 -5.85 1.50 14.93
N GLU A 218 -5.86 0.17 14.88
CA GLU A 218 -5.21 -0.71 15.84
C GLU A 218 -3.68 -0.62 15.74
N CYS A 219 -3.15 -0.48 14.52
CA CYS A 219 -1.74 -0.16 14.28
C CYS A 219 -1.32 1.13 15.01
N LEU A 220 -2.08 2.22 14.86
CA LEU A 220 -1.80 3.48 15.55
C LEU A 220 -1.96 3.37 17.08
N LYS A 221 -2.93 2.58 17.54
CA LYS A 221 -3.13 2.32 18.98
C LYS A 221 -1.92 1.59 19.58
N LEU A 222 -1.45 0.52 18.93
CA LEU A 222 -0.27 -0.22 19.35
C LEU A 222 1.00 0.65 19.34
N PHE A 223 1.16 1.51 18.33
CA PHE A 223 2.24 2.49 18.31
C PHE A 223 2.15 3.47 19.50
N ASN A 224 0.95 3.97 19.80
CA ASN A 224 0.75 4.85 20.94
C ASN A 224 1.06 4.15 22.28
N ASP A 225 0.68 2.87 22.42
CA ASP A 225 0.98 2.05 23.60
C ASP A 225 2.50 1.84 23.75
N MET A 226 3.22 1.55 22.65
CA MET A 226 4.69 1.47 22.62
C MET A 226 5.35 2.78 23.09
N MET A 227 4.84 3.91 22.62
CA MET A 227 5.36 5.24 22.95
C MET A 227 5.05 5.65 24.39
N HIS A 228 3.90 5.25 24.95
CA HIS A 228 3.52 5.52 26.33
C HIS A 228 4.36 4.74 27.35
N ASP A 229 4.82 3.54 27.01
CA ASP A 229 5.72 2.78 27.87
C ASP A 229 7.07 3.50 28.07
N GLY A 230 7.52 4.25 27.06
CA GLY A 230 8.69 5.14 27.12
C GLY A 230 10.05 4.44 27.14
N ARG A 231 10.11 3.11 27.36
CA ARG A 231 11.36 2.34 27.34
C ARG A 231 11.83 1.98 25.93
N TYR A 232 10.93 1.98 24.96
CA TYR A 232 11.19 1.48 23.61
C TYR A 232 11.37 2.62 22.61
N ARG A 233 12.41 2.52 21.77
CA ARG A 233 12.57 3.40 20.61
C ARG A 233 12.11 2.66 19.35
N PRO A 234 11.14 3.21 18.59
CA PRO A 234 10.66 2.57 17.38
C PRO A 234 11.73 2.55 16.30
N GLU A 235 11.87 1.40 15.64
CA GLU A 235 12.72 1.21 14.45
C GLU A 235 12.11 1.89 13.22
N GLU A 236 12.95 2.16 12.21
CA GLU A 236 12.51 2.76 10.95
C GLU A 236 11.38 1.97 10.27
N SER A 237 11.45 0.64 10.28
CA SER A 237 10.44 -0.25 9.71
C SER A 237 9.06 -0.04 10.36
N THR A 238 9.03 0.04 11.69
CA THR A 238 7.84 0.33 12.48
C THR A 238 7.27 1.71 12.15
N LEU A 239 8.15 2.72 12.03
CA LEU A 239 7.72 4.08 11.67
C LEU A 239 7.16 4.15 10.24
N VAL A 240 7.69 3.37 9.29
CA VAL A 240 7.11 3.23 7.94
C VAL A 240 5.72 2.60 7.99
N SER A 241 5.51 1.55 8.79
CA SER A 241 4.18 0.96 9.02
C SER A 241 3.19 1.98 9.62
N VAL A 242 3.64 2.80 10.56
CA VAL A 242 2.83 3.86 11.17
C VAL A 242 2.55 4.99 10.19
N LEU A 243 3.52 5.37 9.33
CA LEU A 243 3.31 6.34 8.26
C LEU A 243 2.24 5.84 7.28
N SER A 244 2.27 4.57 6.89
CA SER A 244 1.23 3.95 6.06
C SER A 244 -0.15 4.05 6.72
N ALA A 245 -0.26 3.72 8.01
CA ALA A 245 -1.52 3.91 8.74
C ALA A 245 -1.98 5.38 8.76
N CYS A 246 -1.06 6.34 8.92
CA CYS A 246 -1.38 7.77 8.83
C CYS A 246 -1.91 8.16 7.44
N THR A 247 -1.32 7.63 6.38
CA THR A 247 -1.73 7.82 4.99
C THR A 247 -3.18 7.38 4.77
N HIS A 248 -3.52 6.17 5.21
CA HIS A 248 -4.85 5.59 5.03
C HIS A 248 -5.93 6.24 5.89
N LEU A 249 -5.57 6.68 7.10
CA LEU A 249 -6.47 7.38 8.01
C LEU A 249 -6.53 8.89 7.78
N GLY A 250 -5.74 9.44 6.84
CA GLY A 250 -5.69 10.87 6.55
C GLY A 250 -5.27 11.69 7.78
N SER A 251 -4.24 11.24 8.51
CA SER A 251 -3.79 11.81 9.79
C SER A 251 -2.45 12.57 9.67
N PRO A 252 -2.41 13.75 9.03
CA PRO A 252 -1.16 14.47 8.75
C PRO A 252 -0.44 14.94 10.03
N ASN A 253 -1.18 15.18 11.11
CA ASN A 253 -0.61 15.64 12.39
C ASN A 253 0.24 14.53 13.05
N LEU A 254 -0.28 13.31 13.07
CA LEU A 254 0.46 12.15 13.56
C LEU A 254 1.62 11.81 12.61
N GLY A 255 1.39 11.83 11.30
CA GLY A 255 2.45 11.66 10.32
C GLY A 255 3.59 12.69 10.46
N SER A 256 3.26 13.95 10.75
CA SER A 256 4.26 15.00 11.04
C SER A 256 5.03 14.70 12.34
N SER A 257 4.36 14.16 13.36
CA SER A 257 5.00 13.76 14.62
C SER A 257 5.96 12.59 14.40
N VAL A 258 5.55 11.60 13.59
CA VAL A 258 6.39 10.44 13.19
C VAL A 258 7.60 10.90 12.38
N HIS A 259 7.42 11.85 11.45
CA HIS A 259 8.54 12.48 10.75
C HIS A 259 9.51 13.18 11.72
N GLY A 260 9.00 13.89 12.73
CA GLY A 260 9.83 14.46 13.79
C GLY A 260 10.62 13.42 14.59
N ILE A 261 10.03 12.24 14.87
CA ILE A 261 10.72 11.12 15.53
C ILE A 261 11.84 10.58 14.63
N LEU A 262 11.58 10.38 13.34
CA LEU A 262 12.57 9.94 12.36
C LEU A 262 13.78 10.88 12.34
N LEU A 263 13.56 12.19 12.24
CA LEU A 263 14.64 13.18 12.22
C LEU A 263 15.45 13.25 13.52
N ARG A 264 14.87 12.85 14.66
CA ARG A 264 15.59 12.82 15.95
C ARG A 264 16.38 11.53 16.16
N ASN A 265 15.93 10.43 15.56
CA ASN A 265 16.50 9.10 15.78
C ASN A 265 17.65 8.77 14.83
N THR A 266 17.76 9.45 13.69
CA THR A 266 18.72 9.13 12.63
C THR A 266 19.40 10.36 12.07
N THR A 267 20.70 10.26 11.76
CA THR A 267 21.46 11.35 11.12
C THR A 267 21.04 11.58 9.67
N GLU A 268 20.68 10.52 8.95
CA GLU A 268 20.20 10.59 7.57
C GLU A 268 19.12 9.53 7.32
N LEU A 269 17.99 9.94 6.74
CA LEU A 269 16.92 9.04 6.33
C LEU A 269 17.21 8.43 4.96
N ASN A 270 17.08 7.11 4.84
CA ASN A 270 17.22 6.44 3.57
C ASN A 270 16.09 6.80 2.57
N VAL A 271 16.31 6.48 1.29
CA VAL A 271 15.38 6.80 0.19
C VAL A 271 13.98 6.18 0.41
N ILE A 272 13.88 5.01 1.03
CA ILE A 272 12.60 4.31 1.26
C ILE A 272 11.75 5.08 2.28
N VAL A 273 12.35 5.51 3.38
CA VAL A 273 11.67 6.28 4.43
C VAL A 273 11.27 7.66 3.88
N LYS A 274 12.16 8.35 3.17
CA LYS A 274 11.85 9.64 2.53
C LYS A 274 10.71 9.49 1.50
N THR A 275 10.70 8.44 0.69
CA THR A 275 9.60 8.14 -0.25
C THR A 275 8.27 7.89 0.49
N SER A 276 8.30 7.17 1.60
CA SER A 276 7.11 6.91 2.42
C SER A 276 6.56 8.20 3.06
N LEU A 277 7.44 9.11 3.47
CA LEU A 277 7.05 10.44 3.97
C LEU A 277 6.38 11.29 2.90
N ILE A 278 6.90 11.27 1.66
CA ILE A 278 6.29 11.98 0.53
C ILE A 278 4.89 11.43 0.25
N ASP A 279 4.73 10.10 0.18
CA ASP A 279 3.42 9.47 -0.04
C ASP A 279 2.41 9.84 1.05
N MET A 280 2.84 9.79 2.32
CA MET A 280 2.02 10.18 3.47
C MET A 280 1.60 11.63 3.38
N TYR A 281 2.52 12.56 3.13
CA TYR A 281 2.18 13.98 3.05
C TYR A 281 1.27 14.32 1.86
N ALA A 282 1.53 13.75 0.69
CA ALA A 282 0.68 13.92 -0.49
C ALA A 282 -0.74 13.42 -0.19
N LYS A 283 -0.91 12.14 0.19
CA LYS A 283 -2.24 11.56 0.44
C LYS A 283 -2.97 12.09 1.68
N CYS A 284 -2.30 12.85 2.54
CA CYS A 284 -2.91 13.55 3.66
C CYS A 284 -3.21 15.04 3.38
N GLY A 285 -3.04 15.52 2.14
CA GLY A 285 -3.39 16.88 1.78
C GLY A 285 -2.33 17.93 2.14
N CYS A 286 -1.06 17.54 2.27
CA CYS A 286 0.06 18.40 2.67
C CYS A 286 1.20 18.34 1.64
N ILE A 287 0.86 18.55 0.36
CA ILE A 287 1.78 18.38 -0.78
C ILE A 287 3.07 19.20 -0.65
N GLU A 288 2.99 20.42 -0.12
CA GLU A 288 4.15 21.28 0.11
C GLU A 288 5.21 20.62 1.01
N LYS A 289 4.78 19.95 2.09
CA LYS A 289 5.71 19.20 2.95
C LYS A 289 6.32 18.00 2.22
N GLY A 290 5.54 17.36 1.35
CA GLY A 290 6.02 16.29 0.48
C GLY A 290 7.11 16.78 -0.49
N LEU A 291 6.87 17.93 -1.13
CA LEU A 291 7.84 18.59 -2.00
C LEU A 291 9.13 18.97 -1.25
N CYS A 292 9.02 19.52 -0.03
CA CYS A 292 10.20 19.82 0.78
C CYS A 292 11.05 18.56 1.05
N VAL A 293 10.41 17.43 1.40
CA VAL A 293 11.11 16.16 1.60
C VAL A 293 11.75 15.70 0.29
N PHE A 294 11.01 15.74 -0.82
CA PHE A 294 11.49 15.34 -2.14
C PHE A 294 12.73 16.14 -2.58
N HIS A 295 12.68 17.48 -2.49
CA HIS A 295 13.81 18.32 -2.86
C HIS A 295 15.02 18.14 -1.94
N SER A 296 14.82 17.77 -0.68
CA SER A 296 15.92 17.46 0.26
C SER A 296 16.63 16.12 0.01
N MET A 297 16.12 15.28 -0.91
CA MET A 297 16.74 13.99 -1.23
C MET A 297 17.99 14.17 -2.10
N ALA A 298 19.15 13.74 -1.59
CA ALA A 298 20.39 13.68 -2.36
C ALA A 298 20.29 12.65 -3.50
N GLU A 299 19.81 11.44 -3.19
CA GLU A 299 19.52 10.40 -4.17
C GLU A 299 18.02 10.21 -4.32
N LYS A 300 17.55 10.21 -5.56
CA LYS A 300 16.15 9.94 -5.93
C LYS A 300 16.11 8.73 -6.85
N ASN A 301 15.11 7.88 -6.64
CA ASN A 301 14.87 6.72 -7.50
C ASN A 301 13.52 6.86 -8.21
N LYS A 302 13.25 5.94 -9.14
CA LYS A 302 11.98 5.88 -9.90
C LYS A 302 10.74 5.97 -8.99
N HIS A 303 10.73 5.27 -7.85
CA HIS A 303 9.60 5.28 -6.93
C HIS A 303 9.35 6.66 -6.31
N SER A 304 10.41 7.36 -5.88
CA SER A 304 10.28 8.72 -5.32
C SER A 304 9.69 9.71 -6.34
N TYR A 305 10.12 9.66 -7.61
CA TYR A 305 9.53 10.46 -8.69
C TYR A 305 8.06 10.09 -8.94
N THR A 306 7.75 8.79 -9.01
CA THR A 306 6.38 8.29 -9.24
C THR A 306 5.40 8.81 -8.19
N VAL A 307 5.77 8.72 -6.91
CA VAL A 307 4.96 9.19 -5.78
C VAL A 307 4.76 10.69 -5.85
N MET A 308 5.82 11.45 -6.17
CA MET A 308 5.73 12.91 -6.26
C MET A 308 4.86 13.38 -7.44
N ILE A 309 5.04 12.80 -8.64
CA ILE A 309 4.24 13.11 -9.84
C ILE A 309 2.76 12.80 -9.58
N SER A 310 2.46 11.61 -9.06
CA SER A 310 1.09 11.20 -8.75
C SER A 310 0.47 12.05 -7.64
N GLY A 311 1.27 12.43 -6.64
CA GLY A 311 0.86 13.36 -5.59
C GLY A 311 0.49 14.73 -6.16
N LEU A 312 1.34 15.33 -6.98
CA LEU A 312 1.05 16.62 -7.62
C LEU A 312 -0.20 16.56 -8.51
N ALA A 313 -0.39 15.45 -9.24
CA ALA A 313 -1.56 15.22 -10.08
C ALA A 313 -2.87 15.28 -9.29
N VAL A 314 -2.97 14.59 -8.14
CA VAL A 314 -4.20 14.58 -7.34
C VAL A 314 -4.44 15.88 -6.56
N HIS A 315 -3.47 16.78 -6.54
CA HIS A 315 -3.56 18.11 -5.93
C HIS A 315 -3.88 19.23 -6.94
N GLY A 316 -4.04 18.89 -8.23
CA GLY A 316 -4.28 19.86 -9.31
C GLY A 316 -3.02 20.59 -9.79
N CYS A 317 -1.83 20.19 -9.32
CA CYS A 317 -0.54 20.82 -9.64
C CYS A 317 0.09 20.22 -10.91
N GLY A 318 -0.67 20.15 -12.01
CA GLY A 318 -0.27 19.39 -13.20
C GLY A 318 1.03 19.89 -13.86
N SER A 319 1.21 21.20 -14.01
CA SER A 319 2.44 21.77 -14.60
C SER A 319 3.68 21.42 -13.78
N GLU A 320 3.57 21.42 -12.46
CA GLU A 320 4.67 21.04 -11.57
C GLU A 320 4.96 19.55 -11.66
N ALA A 321 3.93 18.70 -11.79
CA ALA A 321 4.10 17.27 -12.02
C ALA A 321 4.88 16.98 -13.32
N LEU A 322 4.58 17.72 -14.39
CA LEU A 322 5.31 17.61 -15.66
C LEU A 322 6.76 18.08 -15.55
N ARG A 323 7.02 19.11 -14.74
CA ARG A 323 8.40 19.57 -14.44
C ARG A 323 9.20 18.49 -13.71
N ILE A 324 8.60 17.84 -12.70
CA ILE A 324 9.22 16.73 -11.97
C ILE A 324 9.45 15.51 -12.89
N PHE A 325 8.54 15.26 -13.83
CA PHE A 325 8.73 14.21 -14.85
C PHE A 325 9.89 14.53 -15.80
N ALA A 326 10.03 15.79 -16.25
CA ALA A 326 11.18 16.21 -17.05
C ALA A 326 12.51 16.02 -16.29
N GLU A 327 12.54 16.42 -15.01
CA GLU A 327 13.70 16.18 -14.12
C GLU A 327 14.05 14.69 -14.03
N MET A 328 13.05 13.80 -13.91
CA MET A 328 13.28 12.35 -13.89
C MET A 328 14.02 11.85 -15.16
N LEU A 329 13.62 12.35 -16.33
CA LEU A 329 14.23 11.98 -17.60
C LEU A 329 15.66 12.52 -17.72
N GLU A 330 15.91 13.74 -17.24
CA GLU A 330 17.24 14.35 -17.20
C GLU A 330 18.21 13.57 -16.30
N GLN A 331 17.71 12.96 -15.22
CA GLN A 331 18.48 12.06 -14.36
C GLN A 331 18.73 10.68 -14.98
N GLY A 332 18.28 10.43 -16.22
CA GLY A 332 18.45 9.15 -16.92
C GLY A 332 17.59 8.02 -16.37
N LEU A 333 16.55 8.33 -15.58
CA LEU A 333 15.64 7.32 -15.05
C LEU A 333 14.55 7.02 -16.08
N ALA A 334 14.54 5.80 -16.62
CA ALA A 334 13.53 5.36 -17.56
C ALA A 334 12.14 5.30 -16.89
N PRO A 335 11.11 5.93 -17.48
CA PRO A 335 9.74 5.84 -16.96
C PRO A 335 9.15 4.46 -17.22
N ASP A 336 8.21 4.06 -16.38
CA ASP A 336 7.39 2.87 -16.55
C ASP A 336 5.91 3.25 -16.73
N ASP A 337 5.05 2.24 -16.84
CA ASP A 337 3.61 2.40 -16.95
C ASP A 337 3.03 3.20 -15.77
N VAL A 338 3.49 2.95 -14.54
CA VAL A 338 2.96 3.63 -13.35
C VAL A 338 3.28 5.13 -13.37
N VAL A 339 4.49 5.51 -13.77
CA VAL A 339 4.86 6.93 -13.94
C VAL A 339 3.95 7.62 -14.97
N TYR A 340 3.68 6.96 -16.09
CA TYR A 340 2.82 7.52 -17.14
C TYR A 340 1.36 7.66 -16.71
N VAL A 341 0.83 6.77 -15.88
CA VAL A 341 -0.49 6.99 -15.25
C VAL A 341 -0.47 8.30 -14.45
N GLY A 342 0.59 8.57 -13.68
CA GLY A 342 0.76 9.82 -12.94
C GLY A 342 0.81 11.06 -13.83
N VAL A 343 1.61 11.01 -14.91
CA VAL A 343 1.75 12.10 -15.90
C VAL A 343 0.42 12.40 -16.60
N LEU A 344 -0.28 11.36 -17.09
CA LEU A 344 -1.56 11.54 -17.77
C LEU A 344 -2.65 12.02 -16.81
N SER A 345 -2.62 11.57 -15.55
CA SER A 345 -3.52 12.10 -14.50
C SER A 345 -3.24 13.57 -14.22
N ALA A 346 -1.97 13.99 -14.19
CA ALA A 346 -1.59 15.39 -14.05
C ALA A 346 -2.14 16.26 -15.19
N CYS A 347 -2.03 15.79 -16.44
CA CYS A 347 -2.64 16.44 -17.59
C CYS A 347 -4.17 16.50 -17.46
N THR A 348 -4.80 15.39 -17.03
CA THR A 348 -6.25 15.26 -16.84
C THR A 348 -6.79 16.26 -15.82
N HIS A 349 -6.09 16.47 -14.71
CA HIS A 349 -6.55 17.34 -13.64
C HIS A 349 -6.18 18.82 -13.84
N ALA A 350 -5.21 19.11 -14.71
CA ALA A 350 -4.84 20.48 -15.07
C ALA A 350 -5.41 20.94 -16.43
N GLY A 351 -6.13 20.08 -17.15
CA GLY A 351 -6.72 20.39 -18.46
C GLY A 351 -5.71 20.53 -19.59
N LEU A 352 -4.55 19.89 -19.47
CA LEU A 352 -3.44 19.94 -20.44
C LEU A 352 -3.66 18.90 -21.54
N VAL A 353 -4.65 19.13 -22.40
CA VAL A 353 -5.10 18.15 -23.40
C VAL A 353 -4.02 17.82 -24.43
N ASN A 354 -3.33 18.85 -24.95
CA ASN A 354 -2.31 18.67 -25.97
C ASN A 354 -1.12 17.88 -25.43
N GLU A 355 -0.64 18.27 -24.25
CA GLU A 355 0.45 17.61 -23.54
C GLU A 355 0.08 16.16 -23.19
N GLY A 356 -1.15 15.91 -22.74
CA GLY A 356 -1.63 14.56 -22.45
C GLY A 356 -1.61 13.64 -23.68
N LEU A 357 -2.03 14.15 -24.84
CA LEU A 357 -1.96 13.43 -26.12
C LEU A 357 -0.50 13.18 -26.54
N GLU A 358 0.36 14.18 -26.41
CA GLU A 358 1.78 14.06 -26.71
C GLU A 358 2.46 12.99 -25.83
N PHE A 359 2.25 13.03 -24.51
CA PHE A 359 2.82 12.05 -23.59
C PHE A 359 2.27 10.64 -23.81
N PHE A 360 0.99 10.49 -24.16
CA PHE A 360 0.41 9.19 -24.50
C PHE A 360 1.05 8.58 -25.76
N ASN A 361 1.37 9.40 -26.77
CA ASN A 361 2.11 8.96 -27.94
C ASN A 361 3.57 8.66 -27.60
N ARG A 362 4.22 9.53 -26.82
CA ARG A 362 5.61 9.37 -26.38
C ARG A 362 5.80 8.05 -25.62
N MET A 363 4.89 7.72 -24.71
CA MET A 363 4.85 6.46 -23.98
C MET A 363 4.89 5.25 -24.92
N GLN A 364 4.06 5.25 -25.96
CA GLN A 364 3.92 4.13 -26.90
C GLN A 364 5.10 4.00 -27.86
N PHE A 365 5.51 5.12 -28.46
CA PHE A 365 6.43 5.08 -29.60
C PHE A 365 7.90 5.31 -29.22
N GLU A 366 8.17 6.19 -28.24
CA GLU A 366 9.54 6.49 -27.79
C GLU A 366 9.97 5.51 -26.69
N HIS A 367 9.17 5.40 -25.62
CA HIS A 367 9.51 4.55 -24.47
C HIS A 367 9.00 3.10 -24.61
N LYS A 368 8.24 2.78 -25.66
CA LYS A 368 7.76 1.43 -25.99
C LYS A 368 6.98 0.76 -24.85
N ILE A 369 6.20 1.55 -24.12
CA ILE A 369 5.33 1.08 -23.04
C ILE A 369 3.94 0.84 -23.62
N GLU A 370 3.43 -0.38 -23.49
CA GLU A 370 2.09 -0.71 -23.95
C GLU A 370 1.02 -0.02 -23.08
N PRO A 371 0.00 0.62 -23.68
CA PRO A 371 -1.09 1.23 -22.93
C PRO A 371 -1.88 0.21 -22.10
N THR A 372 -1.93 0.43 -20.78
CA THR A 372 -2.80 -0.30 -19.86
C THR A 372 -4.19 0.33 -19.83
N ILE A 373 -5.16 -0.35 -19.21
CA ILE A 373 -6.51 0.18 -19.03
C ILE A 373 -6.52 1.49 -18.22
N GLN A 374 -5.53 1.69 -17.34
CA GLN A 374 -5.39 2.92 -16.56
C GLN A 374 -4.96 4.09 -17.45
N HIS A 375 -4.06 3.87 -18.41
CA HIS A 375 -3.67 4.91 -19.39
C HIS A 375 -4.87 5.35 -20.22
N TYR A 376 -5.64 4.40 -20.78
CA TYR A 376 -6.87 4.74 -21.51
C TYR A 376 -7.90 5.45 -20.62
N GLY A 377 -8.03 5.02 -19.35
CA GLY A 377 -8.89 5.69 -18.37
C GLY A 377 -8.54 7.17 -18.17
N CYS A 378 -7.25 7.50 -18.07
CA CYS A 378 -6.78 8.89 -17.97
C CYS A 378 -7.10 9.66 -19.27
N MET A 379 -6.86 9.08 -20.43
CA MET A 379 -7.14 9.74 -21.72
C MET A 379 -8.63 10.01 -21.95
N VAL A 380 -9.49 9.05 -21.61
CA VAL A 380 -10.95 9.21 -21.68
C VAL A 380 -11.43 10.29 -20.72
N ASP A 381 -10.90 10.35 -19.49
CA ASP A 381 -11.25 11.42 -18.55
C ASP A 381 -10.76 12.79 -19.04
N LEU A 382 -9.53 12.88 -19.56
CA LEU A 382 -8.96 14.11 -20.14
C LEU A 382 -9.81 14.64 -21.30
N MET A 383 -10.06 13.80 -22.31
CA MET A 383 -10.89 14.14 -23.47
C MET A 383 -12.33 14.46 -23.05
N GLY A 384 -12.89 13.68 -22.13
CA GLY A 384 -14.23 13.86 -21.62
C GLY A 384 -14.41 15.21 -20.93
N ARG A 385 -13.49 15.61 -20.05
CA ARG A 385 -13.50 16.93 -19.40
C ARG A 385 -13.36 18.06 -20.41
N ALA A 386 -12.54 17.88 -21.44
CA ALA A 386 -12.36 18.84 -22.53
C ALA A 386 -13.56 18.95 -23.49
N GLY A 387 -14.55 18.06 -23.41
CA GLY A 387 -15.72 18.04 -24.30
C GLY A 387 -15.52 17.27 -25.60
N MET A 388 -14.38 16.60 -25.77
CA MET A 388 -14.05 15.75 -26.92
C MET A 388 -14.71 14.36 -26.79
N LEU A 389 -16.04 14.35 -26.66
CA LEU A 389 -16.79 13.14 -26.31
C LEU A 389 -16.75 12.06 -27.39
N ARG A 390 -16.72 12.45 -28.67
CA ARG A 390 -16.70 11.51 -29.79
C ARG A 390 -15.33 10.84 -29.88
N GLU A 391 -14.27 11.61 -29.73
CA GLU A 391 -12.89 11.13 -29.71
C GLU A 391 -12.66 10.19 -28.53
N ALA A 392 -13.19 10.55 -27.34
CA ALA A 392 -13.15 9.67 -26.17
C ALA A 392 -13.86 8.34 -26.41
N TYR A 393 -15.02 8.37 -27.08
CA TYR A 393 -15.78 7.18 -27.43
C TYR A 393 -15.05 6.29 -28.45
N GLU A 394 -14.45 6.88 -29.49
CA GLU A 394 -13.66 6.15 -30.48
C GLU A 394 -12.36 5.58 -29.87
N LEU A 395 -11.75 6.25 -28.89
CA LEU A 395 -10.64 5.70 -28.12
C LEU A 395 -11.05 4.44 -27.34
N ILE A 396 -12.22 4.45 -26.70
CA ILE A 396 -12.78 3.27 -26.01
C ILE A 396 -13.04 2.12 -26.99
N LYS A 397 -13.42 2.40 -28.24
CA LYS A 397 -13.65 1.35 -29.25
C LYS A 397 -12.37 0.78 -29.83
N SER A 398 -11.34 1.60 -29.99
CA SER A 398 -10.08 1.24 -30.64
C SER A 398 -9.08 0.55 -29.71
N MET A 399 -9.33 0.52 -28.39
CA MET A 399 -8.42 -0.12 -27.45
C MET A 399 -8.31 -1.64 -27.69
N PRO A 400 -7.11 -2.24 -27.53
CA PRO A 400 -6.87 -3.65 -27.83
C PRO A 400 -7.47 -4.62 -26.80
N ARG A 401 -7.93 -4.11 -25.65
CA ARG A 401 -8.50 -4.89 -24.54
C ARG A 401 -9.96 -4.52 -24.32
N LYS A 402 -10.74 -5.39 -23.67
CA LYS A 402 -12.15 -5.07 -23.38
C LYS A 402 -12.24 -3.87 -22.41
N PRO A 403 -13.04 -2.82 -22.72
CA PRO A 403 -13.26 -1.72 -21.79
C PRO A 403 -13.88 -2.18 -20.47
N ASN A 404 -13.48 -1.55 -19.36
CA ASN A 404 -14.09 -1.77 -18.05
C ASN A 404 -15.15 -0.71 -17.72
N ASP A 405 -15.85 -0.89 -16.60
CA ASP A 405 -16.90 0.03 -16.15
C ASP A 405 -16.35 1.42 -15.81
N VAL A 406 -15.08 1.54 -15.41
CA VAL A 406 -14.44 2.82 -15.07
C VAL A 406 -14.33 3.74 -16.30
N LEU A 407 -13.88 3.23 -17.46
CA LEU A 407 -13.77 4.03 -18.69
C LEU A 407 -15.14 4.56 -19.14
N TRP A 408 -16.14 3.66 -19.18
CA TRP A 408 -17.51 4.06 -19.54
C TRP A 408 -18.10 5.04 -18.52
N ARG A 409 -17.79 4.90 -17.24
CA ARG A 409 -18.22 5.83 -16.19
C ARG A 409 -17.56 7.20 -16.34
N SER A 410 -16.30 7.29 -16.76
CA SER A 410 -15.66 8.55 -17.12
C SER A 410 -16.38 9.22 -18.29
N LEU A 411 -16.69 8.47 -19.35
CA LEU A 411 -17.45 8.99 -20.50
C LEU A 411 -18.87 9.43 -20.11
N LEU A 412 -19.61 8.63 -19.32
CA LEU A 412 -20.95 8.96 -18.84
C LEU A 412 -20.96 10.27 -18.03
N ASN A 413 -19.98 10.45 -17.14
CA ASN A 413 -19.84 11.69 -16.38
C ASN A 413 -19.52 12.89 -17.28
N ALA A 414 -18.67 12.71 -18.29
CA ALA A 414 -18.39 13.76 -19.28
C ALA A 414 -19.64 14.11 -20.10
N CYS A 415 -20.41 13.12 -20.55
CA CYS A 415 -21.68 13.30 -21.24
C CYS A 415 -22.71 14.06 -20.37
N LYS A 416 -22.77 13.80 -19.06
CA LYS A 416 -23.59 14.58 -18.12
C LYS A 416 -23.19 16.06 -18.13
N VAL A 417 -21.89 16.34 -18.02
CA VAL A 417 -21.34 17.72 -17.95
C VAL A 417 -21.59 18.46 -19.26
N HIS A 418 -21.34 17.84 -20.40
CA HIS A 418 -21.45 18.43 -21.75
C HIS A 418 -22.82 18.21 -22.41
N HIS A 419 -23.79 17.69 -21.66
CA HIS A 419 -25.19 17.53 -22.06
C HIS A 419 -25.42 16.67 -23.31
N ASN A 420 -24.57 15.67 -23.54
CA ASN A 420 -24.74 14.72 -24.64
C ASN A 420 -25.49 13.48 -24.15
N LEU A 421 -26.82 13.48 -24.31
CA LEU A 421 -27.67 12.39 -23.86
C LEU A 421 -27.43 11.08 -24.63
N GLU A 422 -27.23 11.17 -25.95
CA GLU A 422 -27.05 10.01 -26.83
C GLU A 422 -25.84 9.15 -26.44
N LEU A 423 -24.66 9.76 -26.33
CA LEU A 423 -23.46 9.04 -25.87
C LEU A 423 -23.57 8.62 -24.39
N GLY A 424 -24.33 9.39 -23.58
CA GLY A 424 -24.61 9.04 -22.19
C GLY A 424 -25.42 7.75 -22.06
N GLU A 425 -26.43 7.55 -22.89
CA GLU A 425 -27.23 6.31 -22.93
C GLU A 425 -26.34 5.12 -23.31
N ILE A 426 -25.53 5.25 -24.36
CA ILE A 426 -24.58 4.21 -24.79
C ILE A 426 -23.59 3.86 -23.67
N ALA A 427 -23.02 4.87 -23.01
CA ALA A 427 -22.09 4.65 -21.91
C ALA A 427 -22.77 3.93 -20.73
N ALA A 428 -23.97 4.34 -20.36
CA ALA A 428 -24.73 3.73 -19.27
C ALA A 428 -25.12 2.28 -19.57
N GLU A 429 -25.57 1.98 -20.78
CA GLU A 429 -25.88 0.60 -21.20
C GLU A 429 -24.67 -0.33 -21.07
N ASN A 430 -23.50 0.14 -21.52
CA ASN A 430 -22.25 -0.61 -21.37
C ASN A 430 -21.86 -0.81 -19.89
N ILE A 431 -22.06 0.20 -19.03
CA ILE A 431 -21.84 0.05 -17.59
C ILE A 431 -22.79 -0.99 -17.01
N PHE A 432 -24.08 -0.96 -17.34
CA PHE A 432 -25.06 -1.88 -16.78
C PHE A 432 -24.83 -3.33 -17.22
N MET A 433 -24.26 -3.56 -18.40
CA MET A 433 -23.81 -4.88 -18.84
C MET A 433 -22.59 -5.39 -18.06
N LEU A 434 -21.68 -4.51 -17.65
CA LEU A 434 -20.44 -4.87 -16.95
C LEU A 434 -20.59 -4.93 -15.43
N ASN A 435 -21.29 -3.97 -14.84
CA ASN A 435 -21.45 -3.79 -13.40
C ASN A 435 -22.83 -3.15 -13.06
N PRO A 436 -23.90 -3.96 -12.93
CA PRO A 436 -25.25 -3.47 -12.69
C PRO A 436 -25.53 -3.10 -11.23
N HIS A 437 -24.55 -3.17 -10.33
CA HIS A 437 -24.76 -3.03 -8.87
C HIS A 437 -24.37 -1.67 -8.30
N ASN A 438 -23.95 -0.72 -9.14
CA ASN A 438 -23.58 0.62 -8.69
C ASN A 438 -24.75 1.61 -8.83
N PRO A 439 -25.41 2.05 -7.74
CA PRO A 439 -26.52 2.99 -7.80
C PRO A 439 -26.14 4.36 -8.38
N GLY A 440 -24.86 4.76 -8.27
CA GLY A 440 -24.38 6.04 -8.77
C GLY A 440 -24.55 6.19 -10.29
N ASP A 441 -24.38 5.10 -11.04
CA ASP A 441 -24.42 5.13 -12.50
C ASP A 441 -25.86 5.35 -13.01
N TYR A 442 -26.83 4.69 -12.39
CA TYR A 442 -28.25 4.91 -12.64
C TYR A 442 -28.67 6.34 -12.31
N LEU A 443 -28.17 6.90 -11.20
CA LEU A 443 -28.47 8.27 -10.82
C LEU A 443 -27.90 9.29 -11.80
N VAL A 444 -26.71 9.07 -12.35
CA VAL A 444 -26.15 9.95 -13.38
C VAL A 444 -27.05 9.96 -14.62
N LEU A 445 -27.48 8.80 -15.11
CA LEU A 445 -28.38 8.71 -16.26
C LEU A 445 -29.77 9.33 -15.95
N ALA A 446 -30.35 9.03 -14.79
CA ALA A 446 -31.62 9.63 -14.35
C ALA A 446 -31.55 11.16 -14.29
N ASN A 447 -30.42 11.69 -13.81
CA ASN A 447 -30.16 13.13 -13.77
C ASN A 447 -30.03 13.74 -15.17
N MET A 448 -29.42 13.02 -16.12
CA MET A 448 -29.37 13.45 -17.52
C MET A 448 -30.77 13.49 -18.15
N TYR A 449 -31.61 12.48 -17.89
CA TYR A 449 -33.01 12.49 -18.33
C TYR A 449 -33.83 13.63 -17.73
N ALA A 450 -33.68 13.89 -16.42
CA ALA A 450 -34.35 15.00 -15.75
C ALA A 450 -33.97 16.35 -16.39
N ARG A 451 -32.68 16.56 -16.67
CA ARG A 451 -32.19 17.78 -17.33
C ARG A 451 -32.70 17.93 -18.76
N ALA A 452 -32.88 16.82 -19.47
CA ALA A 452 -33.49 16.76 -20.80
C ALA A 452 -35.05 16.77 -20.76
N GLN A 453 -35.66 16.97 -19.59
CA GLN A 453 -37.12 16.97 -19.36
C GLN A 453 -37.82 15.65 -19.77
N LYS A 454 -37.07 14.54 -19.84
CA LYS A 454 -37.57 13.19 -20.12
C LYS A 454 -37.99 12.48 -18.83
N TRP A 455 -39.03 12.97 -18.17
CA TRP A 455 -39.46 12.49 -16.86
C TRP A 455 -39.88 11.00 -16.84
N VAL A 456 -40.46 10.51 -17.93
CA VAL A 456 -40.87 9.10 -18.06
C VAL A 456 -39.66 8.18 -18.03
N ASP A 457 -38.59 8.51 -18.74
CA ASP A 457 -37.38 7.69 -18.77
C ASP A 457 -36.60 7.78 -17.45
N MET A 458 -36.59 8.97 -16.82
CA MET A 458 -36.07 9.15 -15.47
C MET A 458 -36.80 8.25 -14.45
N ALA A 459 -38.13 8.18 -14.52
CA ALA A 459 -38.93 7.32 -13.66
C ALA A 459 -38.65 5.82 -13.91
N LYS A 460 -38.47 5.40 -15.17
CA LYS A 460 -38.07 4.02 -15.51
C LYS A 460 -36.73 3.65 -14.86
N ILE A 461 -35.72 4.50 -14.98
CA ILE A 461 -34.39 4.26 -14.39
C ILE A 461 -34.48 4.14 -12.86
N ARG A 462 -35.23 5.03 -12.19
CA ARG A 462 -35.43 4.94 -10.73
C ARG A 462 -36.20 3.69 -10.31
N THR A 463 -37.19 3.28 -11.08
CA THR A 463 -37.95 2.05 -10.83
C THR A 463 -37.04 0.82 -10.96
N GLU A 464 -36.15 0.80 -11.96
CA GLU A 464 -35.17 -0.27 -12.13
C GLU A 464 -34.18 -0.36 -10.96
N MET A 465 -33.72 0.78 -10.43
CA MET A 465 -32.89 0.81 -9.22
C MET A 465 -33.59 0.15 -8.03
N VAL A 466 -34.87 0.48 -7.80
CA VAL A 466 -35.68 -0.09 -6.73
C VAL A 466 -35.88 -1.59 -6.94
N ARG A 467 -36.20 -2.02 -8.17
CA ARG A 467 -36.38 -3.43 -8.52
C ARG A 467 -35.12 -4.27 -8.25
N LYS A 468 -33.94 -3.68 -8.43
CA LYS A 468 -32.64 -4.30 -8.15
C LYS A 468 -32.18 -4.17 -6.69
N GLY A 469 -32.95 -3.50 -5.83
CA GLY A 469 -32.58 -3.26 -4.44
C GLY A 469 -31.36 -2.37 -4.25
N LEU A 470 -31.07 -1.48 -5.22
CA LEU A 470 -29.88 -0.62 -5.16
C LEU A 470 -30.12 0.56 -4.21
N VAL A 471 -29.35 0.61 -3.12
CA VAL A 471 -29.41 1.68 -2.12
C VAL A 471 -28.21 2.60 -2.27
N GLN A 472 -28.46 3.91 -2.42
CA GLN A 472 -27.40 4.90 -2.49
C GLN A 472 -26.83 5.20 -1.11
N THR A 473 -25.51 5.12 -0.95
CA THR A 473 -24.83 5.65 0.24
C THR A 473 -24.96 7.17 0.29
N PRO A 474 -25.49 7.76 1.39
CA PRO A 474 -25.58 9.20 1.52
C PRO A 474 -24.22 9.90 1.40
N GLY A 475 -24.23 11.09 0.82
CA GLY A 475 -23.07 11.98 0.85
C GLY A 475 -22.77 12.45 2.26
N PHE A 476 -21.51 12.39 2.66
CA PHE A 476 -21.04 12.90 3.94
C PHE A 476 -19.74 13.69 3.81
N SER A 477 -19.49 14.50 4.83
CA SER A 477 -18.24 15.23 5.03
C SER A 477 -17.69 14.91 6.40
N LEU A 478 -16.39 14.63 6.48
CA LEU A 478 -15.65 14.48 7.72
C LEU A 478 -14.78 15.71 7.94
N VAL A 479 -14.69 16.19 9.18
CA VAL A 479 -13.81 17.30 9.55
C VAL A 479 -13.07 16.96 10.84
N GLU A 480 -11.77 17.22 10.86
CA GLU A 480 -10.94 17.02 12.05
C GLU A 480 -10.89 18.31 12.88
N VAL A 481 -11.34 18.24 14.13
CA VAL A 481 -11.30 19.35 15.09
C VAL A 481 -10.78 18.83 16.42
N LYS A 482 -9.75 19.48 16.98
CA LYS A 482 -9.14 19.10 18.27
C LYS A 482 -8.79 17.59 18.34
N ARG A 483 -8.22 17.03 17.26
CA ARG A 483 -7.83 15.61 17.11
C ARG A 483 -8.99 14.61 17.15
N ARG A 484 -10.22 15.07 16.88
CA ARG A 484 -11.41 14.21 16.73
C ARG A 484 -12.02 14.44 15.36
N VAL A 485 -12.50 13.37 14.75
CA VAL A 485 -13.17 13.41 13.43
C VAL A 485 -14.68 13.48 13.66
N TYR A 486 -15.33 14.46 13.04
CA TYR A 486 -16.77 14.66 13.09
C TYR A 486 -17.37 14.42 11.72
N LYS A 487 -18.46 13.65 11.67
CA LYS A 487 -19.18 13.32 10.44
C LYS A 487 -20.45 14.15 10.33
N PHE A 488 -20.67 14.68 9.13
CA PHE A 488 -21.86 15.44 8.77
C PHE A 488 -22.50 14.84 7.52
N VAL A 489 -23.82 14.71 7.52
CA VAL A 489 -24.64 14.46 6.32
C VAL A 489 -25.40 15.74 5.92
N SER A 490 -26.01 15.78 4.74
CA SER A 490 -26.81 16.96 4.37
C SER A 490 -28.03 17.08 5.28
N HIS A 491 -28.36 18.30 5.73
CA HIS A 491 -29.42 18.60 6.70
C HIS A 491 -29.27 17.90 8.07
N ASP A 492 -28.03 17.59 8.47
CA ASP A 492 -27.75 16.91 9.73
C ASP A 492 -28.15 17.74 10.96
N LYS A 493 -29.03 17.18 11.79
CA LYS A 493 -29.46 17.71 13.10
C LYS A 493 -29.12 16.79 14.26
N SER A 494 -28.37 15.72 14.03
CA SER A 494 -28.01 14.72 15.05
C SER A 494 -26.91 15.20 15.99
N GLN A 495 -26.17 16.24 15.61
CA GLN A 495 -25.07 16.78 16.42
C GLN A 495 -25.61 17.54 17.64
N PRO A 496 -25.05 17.33 18.85
CA PRO A 496 -25.51 18.02 20.07
C PRO A 496 -25.49 19.55 19.98
N HIS A 497 -24.71 20.13 19.08
CA HIS A 497 -24.56 21.58 18.89
C HIS A 497 -25.10 22.05 17.53
N PHE A 498 -26.07 21.35 16.94
CA PHE A 498 -26.55 21.69 15.60
C PHE A 498 -27.11 23.12 15.51
N HIS A 499 -27.73 23.66 16.57
CA HIS A 499 -28.26 25.03 16.58
C HIS A 499 -27.17 26.08 16.32
N SER A 500 -25.98 25.94 16.92
CA SER A 500 -24.88 26.88 16.69
C SER A 500 -24.28 26.73 15.29
N ILE A 501 -24.22 25.50 14.77
CA ILE A 501 -23.79 25.23 13.38
C ILE A 501 -24.75 25.92 12.40
N TYR A 502 -26.06 25.79 12.61
CA TYR A 502 -27.06 26.44 11.76
C TYR A 502 -26.99 27.97 11.86
N ALA A 503 -26.80 28.52 13.06
CA ALA A 503 -26.58 29.96 13.24
C ALA A 503 -25.34 30.45 12.48
N MET A 504 -24.23 29.70 12.53
CA MET A 504 -23.03 29.99 11.76
C MET A 504 -23.29 29.93 10.24
N ILE A 505 -24.04 28.95 9.75
CA ILE A 505 -24.46 28.91 8.34
C ILE A 505 -25.22 30.18 7.94
N HIS A 506 -26.14 30.67 8.79
CA HIS A 506 -26.84 31.93 8.53
C HIS A 506 -25.90 33.14 8.48
N GLN A 507 -24.92 33.21 9.38
CA GLN A 507 -23.90 34.26 9.37
C GLN A 507 -23.04 34.20 8.10
N MET A 508 -22.55 33.01 7.73
CA MET A 508 -21.78 32.78 6.52
C MET A 508 -22.57 33.20 5.27
N GLU A 509 -23.84 32.81 5.15
CA GLU A 509 -24.67 33.19 4.00
C GLU A 509 -24.95 34.70 3.94
N TRP A 510 -25.08 35.35 5.09
CA TRP A 510 -25.25 36.80 5.12
C TRP A 510 -24.02 37.50 4.53
N GLN A 511 -22.81 37.13 4.94
CA GLN A 511 -21.57 37.69 4.40
C GLN A 511 -21.37 37.35 2.92
N LEU A 512 -21.65 36.10 2.53
CA LEU A 512 -21.55 35.65 1.15
C LEU A 512 -22.41 36.48 0.19
N LYS A 513 -23.59 36.95 0.62
CA LYS A 513 -24.42 37.84 -0.19
C LYS A 513 -23.75 39.17 -0.51
N PHE A 514 -22.96 39.75 0.41
CA PHE A 514 -22.25 41.01 0.16
C PHE A 514 -21.10 40.82 -0.84
N GLU A 515 -20.46 39.65 -0.81
CA GLU A 515 -19.39 39.29 -1.74
C GLU A 515 -19.89 38.79 -3.12
N GLY A 516 -21.21 38.78 -3.34
CA GLY A 516 -21.80 38.43 -4.64
C GLY A 516 -21.91 36.93 -4.92
N TYR A 517 -21.83 36.07 -3.91
CA TYR A 517 -22.10 34.63 -4.08
C TYR A 517 -23.57 34.38 -4.42
N ILE A 518 -23.80 33.57 -5.47
CA ILE A 518 -25.12 33.13 -5.92
C ILE A 518 -25.16 31.60 -5.89
N PRO A 519 -26.10 30.98 -5.15
CA PRO A 519 -26.25 29.53 -5.15
C PRO A 519 -26.57 28.97 -6.55
N ASP A 520 -25.85 27.93 -6.97
CA ASP A 520 -26.08 27.27 -8.26
C ASP A 520 -27.23 26.27 -8.17
N THR A 521 -28.47 26.75 -8.34
CA THR A 521 -29.69 25.91 -8.26
C THR A 521 -29.78 24.87 -9.38
N SER A 522 -28.99 24.99 -10.46
CA SER A 522 -28.94 24.01 -11.54
C SER A 522 -28.36 22.65 -11.10
N GLN A 523 -27.69 22.61 -9.94
CA GLN A 523 -27.19 21.38 -9.31
C GLN A 523 -28.30 20.53 -8.69
N VAL A 524 -29.48 21.11 -8.43
CA VAL A 524 -30.64 20.42 -7.84
C VAL A 524 -31.60 20.02 -8.95
N LEU A 525 -31.50 18.78 -9.40
CA LEU A 525 -32.29 18.22 -10.51
C LEU A 525 -33.64 17.63 -10.07
N LEU A 526 -34.15 18.10 -8.93
CA LEU A 526 -35.51 17.79 -8.48
C LEU A 526 -36.49 18.79 -9.10
N ASP A 527 -37.66 18.30 -9.50
CA ASP A 527 -38.75 19.13 -10.00
C ASP A 527 -39.48 19.79 -8.82
N VAL A 528 -38.84 20.81 -8.26
CA VAL A 528 -39.31 21.62 -7.13
C VAL A 528 -39.04 23.09 -7.42
N ASP A 529 -39.68 23.99 -6.67
CA ASP A 529 -39.48 25.42 -6.86
C ASP A 529 -38.05 25.88 -6.52
N GLU A 530 -37.67 27.06 -7.01
CA GLU A 530 -36.31 27.59 -6.86
C GLU A 530 -35.94 27.89 -5.40
N GLU A 531 -36.90 28.20 -4.53
CA GLU A 531 -36.63 28.42 -3.11
C GLU A 531 -36.31 27.10 -2.42
N GLU A 532 -37.05 26.03 -2.72
CA GLU A 532 -36.74 24.69 -2.20
C GLU A 532 -35.35 24.21 -2.67
N LYS A 533 -34.96 24.48 -3.93
CA LYS A 533 -33.60 24.17 -4.41
C LYS A 533 -32.53 24.90 -3.60
N ARG A 534 -32.72 26.19 -3.31
CA ARG A 534 -31.81 26.99 -2.48
C ARG A 534 -31.68 26.43 -1.06
N GLN A 535 -32.81 26.07 -0.43
CA GLN A 535 -32.81 25.49 0.91
C GLN A 535 -32.02 24.17 0.96
N ARG A 536 -32.13 23.33 -0.09
CA ARG A 536 -31.39 22.07 -0.16
C ARG A 536 -29.87 22.26 -0.28
N LEU A 537 -29.42 23.26 -1.05
CA LEU A 537 -28.00 23.60 -1.21
C LEU A 537 -27.39 24.18 0.07
N LYS A 538 -28.19 24.90 0.86
CA LYS A 538 -27.74 25.59 2.07
C LYS A 538 -27.14 24.64 3.11
N TYR A 539 -27.75 23.48 3.29
CA TYR A 539 -27.35 22.51 4.32
C TYR A 539 -26.62 21.30 3.77
N HIS A 540 -25.81 21.49 2.71
CA HIS A 540 -24.86 20.47 2.27
C HIS A 540 -23.86 20.10 3.37
N SER A 541 -23.51 18.82 3.46
CA SER A 541 -22.60 18.28 4.48
C SER A 541 -21.28 19.04 4.60
N GLN A 542 -20.72 19.52 3.47
CA GLN A 542 -19.47 20.29 3.46
C GLN A 542 -19.64 21.65 4.14
N LYS A 543 -20.76 22.35 3.88
CA LYS A 543 -21.03 23.65 4.49
C LYS A 543 -21.19 23.51 6.01
N LEU A 544 -21.90 22.46 6.46
CA LEU A 544 -22.03 22.12 7.88
C LEU A 544 -20.67 21.83 8.53
N ALA A 545 -19.82 21.06 7.85
CA ALA A 545 -18.46 20.75 8.32
C ALA A 545 -17.58 22.01 8.44
N ILE A 546 -17.66 22.93 7.47
CA ILE A 546 -16.96 24.22 7.51
C ILE A 546 -17.47 25.07 8.68
N ALA A 547 -18.79 25.23 8.82
CA ALA A 547 -19.41 25.99 9.90
C ALA A 547 -18.99 25.42 11.27
N PHE A 548 -19.00 24.10 11.43
CA PHE A 548 -18.52 23.45 12.64
C PHE A 548 -17.03 23.74 12.92
N ALA A 549 -16.17 23.67 11.91
CA ALA A 549 -14.76 23.98 12.07
C ALA A 549 -14.53 25.44 12.47
N LEU A 550 -15.20 26.39 11.82
CA LEU A 550 -15.08 27.82 12.12
C LEU A 550 -15.45 28.14 13.58
N ILE A 551 -16.46 27.46 14.14
CA ILE A 551 -16.86 27.64 15.54
C ILE A 551 -15.80 27.10 16.52
N HIS A 552 -15.14 26.00 16.19
CA HIS A 552 -14.38 25.20 17.17
C HIS A 552 -12.85 25.28 17.02
N THR A 553 -12.36 26.07 16.07
CA THR A 553 -10.93 26.23 15.78
C THR A 553 -10.56 27.71 15.77
N SER A 554 -9.31 28.02 16.12
CA SER A 554 -8.84 29.41 16.16
C SER A 554 -8.82 30.04 14.77
N GLU A 555 -8.93 31.36 14.73
CA GLU A 555 -8.72 32.16 13.52
C GLU A 555 -7.38 31.83 12.86
N GLY A 556 -7.33 31.87 11.52
CA GLY A 556 -6.17 31.49 10.71
C GLY A 556 -5.79 30.00 10.70
N SER A 557 -6.39 29.15 11.55
CA SER A 557 -6.03 27.72 11.55
C SER A 557 -6.57 26.98 10.30
N PRO A 558 -5.82 26.05 9.70
CA PRO A 558 -6.26 25.36 8.49
C PRO A 558 -7.44 24.42 8.78
N ILE A 559 -8.40 24.37 7.87
CA ILE A 559 -9.56 23.46 7.93
C ILE A 559 -9.33 22.31 6.95
N ARG A 560 -9.47 21.06 7.41
CA ARG A 560 -9.33 19.87 6.55
C ARG A 560 -10.64 19.09 6.53
N ILE A 561 -11.16 18.88 5.33
CA ILE A 561 -12.43 18.18 5.11
C ILE A 561 -12.19 17.02 4.15
N PHE A 562 -12.75 15.86 4.48
CA PHE A 562 -12.83 14.71 3.59
C PHE A 562 -14.28 14.48 3.16
N ARG A 563 -14.50 14.04 1.92
CA ARG A 563 -15.82 13.72 1.37
C ARG A 563 -15.79 12.40 0.63
N ASN A 564 -16.89 11.65 0.71
CA ASN A 564 -17.08 10.42 -0.07
C ASN A 564 -17.58 10.65 -1.51
N LEU A 565 -18.05 11.86 -1.81
CA LEU A 565 -18.56 12.24 -3.13
C LEU A 565 -17.70 13.34 -3.76
N ARG A 566 -17.68 13.41 -5.09
CA ARG A 566 -17.10 14.54 -5.83
C ARG A 566 -17.77 15.85 -5.42
N MET A 567 -16.99 16.91 -5.32
CA MET A 567 -17.52 18.22 -4.95
C MET A 567 -18.36 18.82 -6.08
N CYS A 568 -19.55 19.32 -5.75
CA CYS A 568 -20.40 20.06 -6.70
C CYS A 568 -19.92 21.51 -6.86
N ASN A 569 -20.32 22.13 -7.97
CA ASN A 569 -19.95 23.52 -8.32
C ASN A 569 -20.33 24.51 -7.24
N ASP A 570 -21.54 24.38 -6.67
CA ASP A 570 -21.99 25.24 -5.59
C ASP A 570 -21.08 25.18 -4.36
N CYS A 571 -20.75 23.97 -3.87
CA CYS A 571 -19.85 23.80 -2.73
C CYS A 571 -18.43 24.31 -3.02
N HIS A 572 -17.94 24.13 -4.24
CA HIS A 572 -16.62 24.62 -4.64
C HIS A 572 -16.58 26.15 -4.59
N THR A 573 -17.51 26.82 -5.28
CA THR A 573 -17.62 28.28 -5.29
C THR A 573 -17.87 28.83 -3.88
N TYR A 574 -18.77 28.23 -3.12
CA TYR A 574 -19.02 28.59 -1.72
C TYR A 574 -17.73 28.57 -0.89
N THR A 575 -16.91 27.53 -1.05
CA THR A 575 -15.68 27.38 -0.25
C THR A 575 -14.60 28.37 -0.65
N LYS A 576 -14.52 28.77 -1.93
CA LYS A 576 -13.66 29.88 -2.37
C LYS A 576 -14.01 31.18 -1.63
N PHE A 577 -15.29 31.56 -1.61
CA PHE A 577 -15.68 32.78 -0.90
C PHE A 577 -15.45 32.65 0.61
N ILE A 578 -15.71 31.49 1.22
CA ILE A 578 -15.45 31.32 2.65
C ILE A 578 -13.96 31.39 3.00
N SER A 579 -13.06 30.84 2.17
CA SER A 579 -11.62 30.94 2.41
C SER A 579 -11.15 32.40 2.41
N MET A 580 -11.74 33.23 1.55
CA MET A 580 -11.50 34.68 1.49
C MET A 580 -12.11 35.43 2.70
N ILE A 581 -13.41 35.25 2.96
CA ILE A 581 -14.15 36.02 3.98
C ILE A 581 -13.63 35.75 5.40
N TYR A 582 -13.27 34.49 5.70
CA TYR A 582 -12.82 34.09 7.03
C TYR A 582 -11.30 33.92 7.14
N GLU A 583 -10.56 34.27 6.08
CA GLU A 583 -9.09 34.18 6.01
C GLU A 583 -8.58 32.79 6.45
N ARG A 584 -9.17 31.74 5.85
CA ARG A 584 -8.85 30.33 6.18
C ARG A 584 -8.27 29.61 4.98
N GLU A 585 -7.18 28.90 5.20
CA GLU A 585 -6.77 27.82 4.31
C GLU A 585 -7.68 26.60 4.52
N ILE A 586 -8.44 26.22 3.49
CA ILE A 586 -9.37 25.10 3.55
C ILE A 586 -8.92 24.04 2.54
N THR A 587 -8.54 22.86 3.02
CA THR A 587 -8.24 21.71 2.17
C THR A 587 -9.43 20.76 2.16
N VAL A 588 -10.01 20.53 0.99
CA VAL A 588 -11.09 19.55 0.80
C VAL A 588 -10.59 18.40 -0.07
N ARG A 589 -10.52 17.20 0.49
CA ARG A 589 -10.33 15.96 -0.28
C ARG A 589 -11.70 15.44 -0.68
N ASP A 590 -11.97 15.45 -1.98
CA ASP A 590 -13.13 14.73 -2.54
C ASP A 590 -12.74 13.32 -2.99
N ARG A 591 -13.62 12.65 -3.76
CA ARG A 591 -13.36 11.29 -4.23
C ARG A 591 -12.11 11.19 -5.14
N ASN A 592 -11.77 12.25 -5.86
CA ASN A 592 -10.80 12.23 -6.94
C ASN A 592 -9.57 13.11 -6.63
N LEU A 593 -9.77 14.23 -5.94
CA LEU A 593 -8.81 15.33 -5.87
C LEU A 593 -8.75 15.98 -4.49
N PHE A 594 -7.63 16.65 -4.25
CA PHE A 594 -7.49 17.68 -3.22
C PHE A 594 -7.74 19.06 -3.82
N HIS A 595 -8.58 19.82 -3.12
CA HIS A 595 -8.87 21.20 -3.40
C HIS A 595 -8.28 22.05 -2.28
N HIS A 596 -7.32 22.89 -2.61
CA HIS A 596 -6.73 23.85 -1.67
C HIS A 596 -7.33 25.22 -1.91
N PHE A 597 -8.23 25.63 -1.02
CA PHE A 597 -8.87 26.93 -1.05
C PHE A 597 -8.09 27.92 -0.19
N LYS A 598 -7.70 29.03 -0.79
CA LYS A 598 -7.00 30.13 -0.13
C LYS A 598 -7.28 31.43 -0.88
N ASP A 599 -7.61 32.49 -0.15
CA ASP A 599 -7.79 33.84 -0.69
C ASP A 599 -8.73 33.89 -1.92
N GLY A 600 -9.85 33.16 -1.89
CA GLY A 600 -10.81 33.15 -2.99
C GLY A 600 -10.44 32.27 -4.18
N ALA A 601 -9.27 31.63 -4.19
CA ALA A 601 -8.80 30.74 -5.23
C ALA A 601 -8.81 29.27 -4.80
N CYS A 602 -8.77 28.36 -5.77
CA CYS A 602 -8.59 26.92 -5.56
C CYS A 602 -7.42 26.39 -6.40
N SER A 603 -6.65 25.43 -5.87
CA SER A 603 -5.54 24.78 -6.59
C SER A 603 -5.94 24.15 -7.93
N CYS A 604 -7.20 23.75 -8.11
CA CYS A 604 -7.68 23.17 -9.37
C CYS A 604 -7.99 24.20 -10.47
N LYS A 605 -7.85 25.51 -10.21
CA LYS A 605 -8.13 26.59 -11.19
C LYS A 605 -9.50 26.49 -11.86
N ASP A 606 -10.50 26.09 -11.09
CA ASP A 606 -11.86 25.84 -11.56
C ASP A 606 -12.01 24.71 -12.62
N TYR A 607 -11.01 23.83 -12.72
CA TYR A 607 -11.02 22.65 -13.59
C TYR A 607 -10.92 21.37 -12.74
N TRP A 608 -12.04 20.70 -12.43
CA TRP A 608 -12.05 19.51 -11.54
C TRP A 608 -13.18 18.53 -11.78
#